data_AF-A0A1W9VYU2-F1
#
_entry.id   AF-A0A1W9VYU2-F1
#
_cell.length_a   1.000
_cell.length_b   1.000
_cell.length_c   1.000
_cell.angle_alpha   90.00
_cell.angle_beta   90.00
_cell.angle_gamma   90.00
#
_symmetry.space_group_name_H-M   'P 1'
#
loop_
_entity.id
_entity.type
_entity.pdbx_description
1 polymer ?
#
loop_
_entity_poly.entity_id
_entity_poly.type
_entity_poly.pdbx_seq_one_letter_code
_entity_poly.pdbx_strand_id
1 'polypeptide(L)'
;MLICLVVLAAVYAYVSDYNLATGTGNLSMVLFLAANIYFPAKRIRLRYNLKKVQDHFDRLLVFHIWTNTSAFVVACIHCYVSLWSNNWLILALVIMGWLTVGGFLMWIKFKPGKVKKGMYILHTQQALFFVMVFAMLKGHYVF
;
A
#
# COMPACT_ATOMS: atom_id res chain seq x y z
N MET A 1 -3.43 17.29 -0.87
CA MET A 1 -3.43 16.11 -1.77
C MET A 1 -3.84 14.83 -1.03
N LEU A 2 -3.15 14.40 0.05
CA LEU A 2 -3.55 13.23 0.85
C LEU A 2 -4.97 13.38 1.46
N ILE A 3 -5.28 14.56 2.01
CA ILE A 3 -6.62 14.87 2.56
C ILE A 3 -7.70 14.75 1.47
N CYS A 4 -7.45 15.27 0.26
CA CYS A 4 -8.39 15.16 -0.85
C CYS A 4 -8.62 13.72 -1.28
N LEU A 5 -7.57 12.89 -1.30
CA LEU A 5 -7.66 11.46 -1.61
C LEU A 5 -8.44 10.69 -0.54
N VAL A 6 -8.18 10.97 0.74
CA VAL A 6 -8.91 10.35 1.87
C VAL A 6 -10.38 10.77 1.86
N VAL A 7 -10.67 12.05 1.61
CA VAL A 7 -12.04 12.57 1.52
C VAL A 7 -12.75 11.98 0.30
N LEU A 8 -12.12 11.94 -0.88
CA LEU A 8 -12.71 11.32 -2.07
C LEU A 8 -12.97 9.83 -1.87
N ALA A 9 -12.06 9.12 -1.21
CA ALA A 9 -12.21 7.69 -0.97
C ALA A 9 -13.26 7.40 0.13
N ALA A 10 -13.40 8.29 1.12
CA ALA A 10 -14.47 8.23 2.12
C ALA A 10 -15.84 8.56 1.50
N VAL A 11 -15.93 9.58 0.64
CA VAL A 11 -17.15 9.92 -0.10
C VAL A 11 -17.52 8.79 -1.06
N TYR A 12 -16.55 8.22 -1.77
CA TYR A 12 -16.77 7.06 -2.63
C TYR A 12 -17.27 5.86 -1.80
N ALA A 13 -16.67 5.56 -0.65
CA ALA A 13 -17.13 4.49 0.24
C ALA A 13 -18.53 4.74 0.83
N TYR A 14 -18.92 6.00 1.06
CA TYR A 14 -20.23 6.38 1.61
C TYR A 14 -21.34 6.40 0.56
N VAL A 15 -21.05 6.84 -0.68
CA VAL A 15 -22.03 6.98 -1.77
C VAL A 15 -22.18 5.68 -2.58
N SER A 16 -21.20 4.80 -2.52
CA SER A 16 -21.23 3.48 -3.14
C SER A 16 -22.24 2.59 -2.40
N ASP A 17 -23.27 2.12 -3.11
CA ASP A 17 -24.41 1.27 -2.69
C ASP A 17 -24.01 -0.15 -2.21
N TYR A 18 -22.89 -0.24 -1.49
CA TYR A 18 -22.14 -1.46 -1.27
C TYR A 18 -22.06 -1.78 0.23
N ASN A 19 -22.30 -3.04 0.55
CA ASN A 19 -22.04 -3.61 1.87
C ASN A 19 -20.65 -3.17 2.37
N LEU A 20 -20.50 -2.87 3.67
CA LEU A 20 -19.27 -2.33 4.29
C LEU A 20 -18.00 -3.11 3.88
N ALA A 21 -18.15 -4.41 3.65
CA ALA A 21 -17.13 -5.27 3.08
C ALA A 21 -16.59 -4.77 1.73
N THR A 22 -17.44 -4.51 0.74
CA THR A 22 -16.94 -4.09 -0.58
C THR A 22 -16.36 -2.68 -0.55
N GLY A 23 -16.96 -1.76 0.20
CA GLY A 23 -16.43 -0.40 0.36
C GLY A 23 -15.03 -0.37 0.96
N THR A 24 -14.81 -1.14 2.04
CA THR A 24 -13.49 -1.26 2.68
C THR A 24 -12.47 -1.97 1.78
N GLY A 25 -12.88 -2.97 0.99
CA GLY A 25 -12.02 -3.63 0.02
C GLY A 25 -11.54 -2.69 -1.09
N ASN A 26 -12.46 -1.95 -1.71
CA ASN A 26 -12.14 -0.96 -2.74
C ASN A 26 -11.23 0.15 -2.19
N LEU A 27 -11.54 0.67 -1.00
CA LEU A 27 -10.74 1.70 -0.34
C LEU A 27 -9.30 1.20 -0.07
N SER A 28 -9.15 -0.03 0.43
CA SER A 28 -7.84 -0.63 0.64
C SER A 28 -7.05 -0.73 -0.67
N MET A 29 -7.69 -1.15 -1.76
CA MET A 29 -7.05 -1.24 -3.07
C MET A 29 -6.60 0.13 -3.59
N VAL A 30 -7.43 1.16 -3.48
CA VAL A 30 -7.10 2.53 -3.91
C VAL A 30 -5.92 3.09 -3.11
N LEU A 31 -5.95 2.95 -1.78
CA LEU A 31 -4.86 3.39 -0.92
C LEU A 31 -3.57 2.63 -1.24
N PHE A 32 -3.66 1.32 -1.45
CA PHE A 32 -2.52 0.50 -1.81
C PHE A 32 -1.89 0.94 -3.15
N LEU A 33 -2.70 1.16 -4.19
CA LEU A 33 -2.19 1.65 -5.48
C LEU A 33 -1.56 3.03 -5.34
N ALA A 34 -2.20 3.95 -4.62
CA ALA A 34 -1.68 5.30 -4.36
C ALA A 34 -0.33 5.26 -3.63
N ALA A 35 -0.20 4.41 -2.60
CA ALA A 35 1.05 4.23 -1.88
C ALA A 35 2.17 3.77 -2.83
N ASN A 36 1.88 2.89 -3.77
CA ASN A 36 2.89 2.26 -4.63
C ASN A 36 3.30 3.09 -5.85
N ILE A 37 2.71 4.27 -6.09
CA ILE A 37 3.17 5.25 -7.10
C ILE A 37 4.65 5.65 -6.86
N TYR A 38 5.14 5.54 -5.63
CA TYR A 38 6.54 5.77 -5.29
C TYR A 38 7.54 4.96 -6.15
N PHE A 39 7.23 3.70 -6.44
CA PHE A 39 8.13 2.82 -7.18
C PHE A 39 8.36 3.24 -8.65
N PRO A 40 7.32 3.44 -9.49
CA PRO A 40 7.52 3.93 -10.84
C PRO A 40 8.17 5.32 -10.84
N ALA A 41 7.77 6.22 -9.93
CA ALA A 41 8.40 7.52 -9.79
C ALA A 41 9.91 7.41 -9.52
N LYS A 42 10.32 6.51 -8.60
CA LYS A 42 11.74 6.28 -8.28
C LYS A 42 12.50 5.70 -9.47
N ARG A 43 11.89 4.78 -10.23
CA ARG A 43 12.50 4.20 -11.43
C ARG A 43 12.70 5.25 -12.52
N ILE A 44 11.74 6.15 -12.72
CA ILE A 44 11.86 7.30 -13.63
C ILE A 44 13.01 8.21 -13.21
N ARG A 45 13.07 8.60 -11.94
CA ARG A 45 14.18 9.43 -11.42
C ARG A 45 15.55 8.81 -11.71
N LEU A 46 15.71 7.51 -11.44
CA LEU A 46 16.97 6.79 -11.68
C LEU A 46 17.30 6.69 -13.17
N ARG A 47 16.29 6.45 -14.03
CA ARG A 47 16.47 6.34 -15.48
C ARG A 47 16.89 7.66 -16.13
N TYR A 48 16.32 8.78 -15.67
CA TYR A 48 16.56 10.10 -16.25
C TYR A 48 17.59 10.94 -15.47
N ASN A 49 18.26 10.36 -14.46
CA ASN A 49 19.27 11.04 -13.63
C ASN A 49 18.82 12.42 -13.11
N LEU A 50 17.55 12.55 -12.72
CA LEU A 50 17.00 13.81 -12.24
C LEU A 50 17.72 14.23 -10.95
N LYS A 51 18.41 15.38 -10.99
CA LYS A 51 19.15 15.98 -9.86
C LYS A 51 18.24 16.94 -9.09
N LYS A 52 18.59 17.23 -7.83
CA LYS A 52 17.88 18.19 -6.95
C LYS A 52 16.41 17.86 -6.62
N VAL A 53 15.97 16.63 -6.84
CA VAL A 53 14.60 16.16 -6.49
C VAL A 53 14.55 15.34 -5.20
N GLN A 54 15.65 15.27 -4.44
CA GLN A 54 15.77 14.40 -3.27
C GLN A 54 14.70 14.72 -2.22
N ASP A 55 14.49 15.99 -1.89
CA ASP A 55 13.50 16.42 -0.90
C ASP A 55 12.07 16.02 -1.29
N HIS A 56 11.75 16.06 -2.59
CA HIS A 56 10.46 15.61 -3.09
C HIS A 56 10.30 14.10 -2.91
N PHE A 57 11.34 13.33 -3.22
CA PHE A 57 11.33 11.87 -3.04
C PHE A 57 11.29 11.45 -1.56
N ASP A 58 11.88 12.23 -0.66
CA ASP A 58 11.80 11.97 0.77
C ASP A 58 10.38 12.22 1.30
N ARG A 59 9.70 13.29 0.84
CA ARG A 59 8.27 13.50 1.12
C ARG A 59 7.40 12.40 0.52
N LEU A 60 7.71 11.96 -0.70
CA LEU A 60 6.98 10.89 -1.39
C LEU A 60 7.18 9.53 -0.71
N LEU A 61 8.35 9.31 -0.10
CA LEU A 61 8.63 8.13 0.72
C LEU A 61 7.79 8.15 2.01
N VAL A 62 7.70 9.29 2.69
CA VAL A 62 6.82 9.45 3.86
C VAL A 62 5.37 9.20 3.49
N PHE A 63 4.92 9.75 2.34
CA PHE A 63 3.59 9.49 1.79
C PHE A 63 3.36 7.99 1.52
N HIS A 64 4.31 7.30 0.89
CA HIS A 64 4.24 5.87 0.63
C HIS A 64 4.05 5.06 1.92
N ILE A 65 4.83 5.37 2.96
CA ILE A 65 4.78 4.65 4.24
C ILE A 65 3.42 4.85 4.90
N TRP A 66 2.98 6.10 5.09
CA TRP A 66 1.71 6.38 5.74
C TRP A 66 0.52 5.82 4.96
N THR A 67 0.54 5.92 3.63
CA THR A 67 -0.56 5.43 2.80
C THR A 67 -0.62 3.89 2.80
N ASN A 68 0.53 3.19 2.82
CA ASN A 68 0.55 1.73 3.01
C ASN A 68 0.05 1.32 4.40
N THR A 69 0.44 2.05 5.45
CA THR A 69 -0.08 1.82 6.81
C THR A 69 -1.60 2.00 6.86
N SER A 70 -2.13 3.07 6.26
CA SER A 70 -3.57 3.27 6.14
C SER A 70 -4.26 2.17 5.31
N ALA A 71 -3.67 1.77 4.18
CA ALA A 71 -4.18 0.68 3.35
C ALA A 71 -4.28 -0.63 4.14
N PHE A 72 -3.27 -0.93 4.96
CA PHE A 72 -3.24 -2.11 5.83
C PHE A 72 -4.30 -2.05 6.93
N VAL A 73 -4.48 -0.91 7.60
CA VAL A 73 -5.56 -0.74 8.60
C VAL A 73 -6.93 -0.98 7.98
N VAL A 74 -7.17 -0.41 6.79
CA VAL A 74 -8.43 -0.63 6.06
C VAL A 74 -8.55 -2.10 5.63
N ALA A 75 -7.46 -2.76 5.22
CA ALA A 75 -7.47 -4.19 4.89
C ALA A 75 -7.81 -5.07 6.11
N CYS A 76 -7.34 -4.73 7.31
CA CYS A 76 -7.74 -5.41 8.55
C CYS A 76 -9.24 -5.28 8.80
N ILE A 77 -9.80 -4.08 8.63
CA ILE A 77 -11.25 -3.84 8.77
C ILE A 77 -12.00 -4.65 7.72
N HIS A 78 -11.55 -4.61 6.47
CA HIS A 78 -12.13 -5.39 5.36
C HIS A 78 -12.15 -6.88 5.68
N CYS A 79 -11.01 -7.44 6.13
CA CYS A 79 -10.89 -8.84 6.50
C CYS A 79 -11.79 -9.22 7.69
N TYR A 80 -11.98 -8.30 8.64
CA TYR A 80 -12.87 -8.51 9.78
C TYR A 80 -14.35 -8.58 9.37
N VAL A 81 -14.79 -7.72 8.45
CA VAL A 81 -16.19 -7.66 7.99
C VAL A 81 -16.50 -8.66 6.87
N SER A 82 -15.48 -9.16 6.17
CA SER A 82 -15.61 -10.23 5.18
C SER A 82 -15.53 -11.62 5.83
N LEU A 83 -16.25 -12.60 5.28
CA LEU A 83 -16.19 -13.99 5.75
C LEU A 83 -14.75 -14.53 5.73
N TRP A 84 -14.27 -14.99 6.89
CA TRP A 84 -12.91 -15.52 7.12
C TRP A 84 -12.58 -16.81 6.36
N SER A 85 -13.51 -17.36 5.56
CA SER A 85 -13.30 -18.58 4.77
C SER A 85 -12.38 -18.38 3.57
N ASN A 86 -12.12 -17.14 3.15
CA ASN A 86 -11.29 -16.87 1.98
C ASN A 86 -9.79 -16.83 2.33
N ASN A 87 -9.12 -17.97 2.14
CA ASN A 87 -7.67 -18.14 2.34
C ASN A 87 -6.82 -17.12 1.54
N TRP A 88 -7.29 -16.64 0.39
CA TRP A 88 -6.56 -15.64 -0.40
C TRP A 88 -6.55 -14.26 0.28
N LEU A 89 -7.64 -13.91 0.97
CA LEU A 89 -7.75 -12.67 1.71
C LEU A 89 -6.82 -12.67 2.93
N ILE A 90 -6.76 -13.80 3.65
CA ILE A 90 -5.84 -13.99 4.78
C ILE A 90 -4.38 -13.91 4.31
N LEU A 91 -4.04 -14.58 3.20
CA LEU A 91 -2.70 -14.53 2.63
C LEU A 91 -2.32 -13.09 2.23
N ALA A 92 -3.24 -12.37 1.57
CA ALA A 92 -3.03 -10.97 1.21
C ALA A 92 -2.79 -10.09 2.45
N LEU A 93 -3.56 -10.31 3.52
CA LEU A 93 -3.42 -9.56 4.77
C LEU A 93 -2.07 -9.84 5.45
N VAL A 94 -1.63 -11.10 5.49
CA VAL A 94 -0.33 -11.48 6.08
C VAL A 94 0.83 -10.85 5.30
N ILE A 95 0.81 -10.93 3.97
CA ILE A 95 1.84 -10.33 3.12
C ILE A 95 1.83 -8.80 3.26
N MET A 96 0.65 -8.17 3.25
CA MET A 96 0.50 -6.73 3.42
C MET A 96 1.01 -6.28 4.78
N GLY A 97 0.71 -7.03 5.85
CA GLY A 97 1.19 -6.77 7.20
C GLY A 97 2.71 -6.88 7.29
N TRP A 98 3.29 -7.96 6.76
CA TRP A 98 4.75 -8.16 6.71
C TRP A 98 5.46 -7.00 6.02
N LEU A 99 4.96 -6.60 4.84
CA LEU A 99 5.54 -5.48 4.09
C LEU A 99 5.36 -4.15 4.82
N THR A 100 4.15 -3.85 5.28
CA THR A 100 3.83 -2.58 5.94
C THR A 100 4.64 -2.41 7.24
N VAL A 101 4.62 -3.42 8.11
CA VAL A 101 5.36 -3.39 9.38
C VAL A 101 6.86 -3.36 9.13
N GLY A 102 7.38 -4.20 8.22
CA GLY A 102 8.79 -4.19 7.84
C GLY A 102 9.24 -2.83 7.30
N GLY A 103 8.46 -2.23 6.41
CA GLY A 103 8.73 -0.90 5.85
C GLY A 103 8.71 0.21 6.89
N PHE A 104 7.73 0.18 7.80
CA PHE A 104 7.59 1.15 8.88
C PHE A 104 8.74 1.06 9.89
N LEU A 105 9.11 -0.15 10.33
CA LEU A 105 10.24 -0.38 11.22
C LEU A 105 11.57 0.06 10.58
N MET A 106 11.75 -0.18 9.28
CA MET A 106 12.91 0.33 8.56
C MET A 106 12.95 1.86 8.54
N TRP A 107 11.81 2.52 8.37
CA TRP A 107 11.75 3.99 8.39
C TRP A 107 12.08 4.59 9.75
N ILE A 108 11.60 3.99 10.84
CA ILE A 108 11.94 4.41 12.20
C ILE A 108 13.44 4.22 12.46
N LYS A 109 13.99 3.06 12.08
CA LYS A 109 15.38 2.70 12.37
C LYS A 109 16.39 3.40 11.46
N PHE A 110 16.02 3.68 10.21
CA PHE A 110 16.90 4.26 9.21
C PHE A 110 16.30 5.54 8.63
N LYS A 111 16.97 6.67 8.88
CA LYS A 111 16.62 7.95 8.25
C LYS A 111 16.58 7.79 6.71
N PRO A 112 15.68 8.51 6.01
CA PRO A 112 15.62 8.54 4.55
C PRO A 112 17.03 8.78 3.97
N GLY A 113 17.46 7.91 3.07
CA GLY A 113 18.79 7.99 2.43
C GLY A 113 19.92 7.20 3.08
N LYS A 114 19.75 6.62 4.29
CA LYS A 114 20.78 5.80 4.96
C LYS A 114 20.49 4.29 4.99
N VAL A 115 19.47 3.83 4.26
CA VAL A 115 19.06 2.41 4.26
C VAL A 115 20.09 1.56 3.50
N LYS A 116 20.61 0.49 4.12
CA LYS A 116 21.55 -0.45 3.49
C LYS A 116 20.87 -1.21 2.33
N LYS A 117 21.58 -1.33 1.20
CA LYS A 117 21.09 -1.90 -0.08
C LYS A 117 20.43 -3.29 0.07
N GLY A 118 20.93 -4.15 0.97
CA GLY A 118 20.40 -5.50 1.21
C GLY A 118 19.03 -5.55 1.90
N MET A 119 18.73 -4.63 2.83
CA MET A 119 17.39 -4.56 3.44
C MET A 119 16.35 -3.98 2.47
N TYR A 120 16.80 -3.13 1.54
CA TYR A 120 15.96 -2.63 0.47
C TYR A 120 15.44 -3.79 -0.41
N ILE A 121 16.29 -4.75 -0.76
CA ILE A 121 15.95 -5.90 -1.62
C ILE A 121 14.86 -6.79 -1.00
N LEU A 122 14.88 -7.02 0.31
CA LEU A 122 13.87 -7.82 1.01
C LEU A 122 12.49 -7.13 1.06
N HIS A 123 12.47 -5.79 1.11
CA HIS A 123 11.25 -5.01 1.20
C HIS A 123 10.68 -4.61 -0.17
N THR A 124 11.52 -4.50 -1.21
CA THR A 124 11.13 -4.09 -2.56
C THR A 124 11.09 -5.25 -3.55
N GLN A 125 10.56 -6.41 -3.15
CA GLN A 125 10.28 -7.46 -4.12
C GLN A 125 9.05 -7.05 -4.92
N GLN A 126 9.26 -6.51 -6.12
CA GLN A 126 8.20 -6.20 -7.09
C GLN A 126 7.30 -7.43 -7.34
N ALA A 127 7.85 -8.64 -7.23
CA ALA A 127 7.09 -9.88 -7.25
C ALA A 127 6.00 -9.92 -6.16
N LEU A 128 6.30 -9.52 -4.92
CA LEU A 128 5.33 -9.48 -3.82
C LEU A 128 4.22 -8.45 -4.09
N PHE A 129 4.51 -7.34 -4.77
CA PHE A 129 3.49 -6.39 -5.20
C PHE A 129 2.49 -7.05 -6.17
N PHE A 130 2.97 -7.75 -7.19
CA PHE A 130 2.09 -8.43 -8.15
C PHE A 130 1.32 -9.59 -7.51
N VAL A 131 1.97 -10.38 -6.66
CA VAL A 131 1.30 -11.44 -5.88
C VAL A 131 0.21 -10.84 -5.00
N MET A 132 0.45 -9.68 -4.38
CA MET A 132 -0.55 -9.03 -3.53
C MET A 132 -1.70 -8.45 -4.33
N VAL A 133 -1.45 -7.78 -5.47
CA VAL A 133 -2.53 -7.33 -6.37
C VAL A 133 -3.37 -8.51 -6.83
N PHE A 134 -2.74 -9.62 -7.22
CA PHE A 134 -3.45 -10.83 -7.61
C PHE A 134 -4.28 -11.42 -6.46
N ALA A 135 -3.71 -11.52 -5.26
CA ALA A 135 -4.40 -12.03 -4.08
C ALA A 135 -5.56 -11.12 -3.65
N MET A 136 -5.42 -9.79 -3.75
CA MET A 136 -6.50 -8.83 -3.48
C MET A 136 -7.62 -8.94 -4.49
N LEU A 137 -7.32 -9.00 -5.79
CA LEU A 137 -8.33 -9.17 -6.83
C LEU A 137 -9.04 -10.53 -6.67
N LYS A 138 -8.29 -11.62 -6.55
CA LYS A 138 -8.88 -12.96 -6.37
C LYS A 138 -9.68 -13.06 -5.07
N GLY A 139 -9.20 -12.47 -3.98
CA GLY A 139 -9.91 -12.44 -2.69
C GLY A 139 -11.21 -11.64 -2.75
N HIS A 140 -11.27 -10.59 -3.57
CA HIS A 140 -12.42 -9.70 -3.68
C HIS A 140 -13.48 -10.17 -4.68
N TYR A 141 -13.09 -10.90 -5.73
CA TYR A 141 -13.98 -11.39 -6.79
C TYR A 141 -14.47 -12.84 -6.60
N VAL A 142 -13.95 -13.57 -5.61
CA VAL A 142 -14.47 -14.90 -5.26
C VAL A 142 -15.67 -14.70 -4.33
N PHE A 143 -16.84 -14.74 -4.97
CA PHE A 143 -18.13 -15.04 -4.33
C PHE A 143 -18.11 -16.44 -3.70
#